data_AF-A0A915DPH2-F1
#
_entry.id   AF-A0A915DPH2-F1
#
_cell.length_a   1.000
_cell.length_b   1.000
_cell.length_c   1.000
_cell.angle_alpha   90.00
_cell.angle_beta   90.00
_cell.angle_gamma   90.00
#
_symmetry.space_group_name_H-M   'P 1'
#
loop_
_entity.id
_entity.type
_entity.pdbx_description
1 polymer ?
#
loop_
_entity_poly.entity_id
_entity_poly.type
_entity_poly.pdbx_seq_one_letter_code
_entity_poly.pdbx_strand_id
1 'polypeptide(L)'
;MDVQTSPTGLHPAGLLMISPGVGIQLEDYMERILPGSVAKLKAGQVLDHPAADRTRIRVDLECLQEFVNNCVTRRQEAVNISCPVVRIVHGLYDKLVPYGNSLKLLHLLKSANKGLFLINDGHFIKDQHAIGYALDSLWNSLLIKEQTIQQQKQERLMNS
;
A
#
# COMPACT_ATOMS: atom_id res chain seq x y z
N MET A 1 18.39 -11.16 -26.61
CA MET A 1 17.35 -10.26 -27.14
C MET A 1 17.36 -9.06 -26.24
N ASP A 2 18.10 -8.03 -26.66
CA ASP A 2 18.34 -6.85 -25.85
C ASP A 2 17.11 -5.95 -25.93
N VAL A 3 16.52 -5.67 -24.76
CA VAL A 3 15.46 -4.67 -24.62
C VAL A 3 16.11 -3.31 -24.82
N GLN A 4 15.94 -2.74 -26.01
CA GLN A 4 16.34 -1.37 -26.30
C GLN A 4 15.54 -0.41 -25.42
N THR A 5 16.16 0.10 -24.36
CA THR A 5 15.63 1.20 -23.57
C THR A 5 15.79 2.51 -24.34
N SER A 6 14.68 3.18 -24.65
CA SER A 6 14.68 4.45 -25.41
C SER A 6 15.22 5.64 -24.59
N PRO A 7 15.80 6.68 -25.24
CA PRO A 7 16.78 7.56 -24.58
C PRO A 7 16.22 8.71 -23.73
N THR A 8 14.92 8.77 -23.43
CA THR A 8 14.35 9.75 -22.47
C THR A 8 13.18 9.20 -21.62
N GLY A 9 13.02 7.87 -21.53
CA GLY A 9 11.73 7.23 -21.22
C GLY A 9 11.55 6.70 -19.80
N LEU A 10 11.01 7.49 -18.87
CA LEU A 10 10.32 6.93 -17.71
C LEU A 10 8.98 6.35 -18.16
N HIS A 11 8.89 5.03 -18.27
CA HIS A 11 7.58 4.36 -18.37
C HIS A 11 6.76 4.72 -17.11
N PRO A 12 5.44 4.97 -17.25
CA PRO A 12 4.61 5.25 -16.09
C PRO A 12 4.63 4.06 -15.13
N ALA A 13 5.02 4.29 -13.88
CA ALA A 13 4.99 3.27 -12.83
C ALA A 13 3.62 3.21 -12.17
N GLY A 14 3.13 2.00 -11.86
CA GLY A 14 1.94 1.78 -11.04
C GLY A 14 2.29 1.26 -9.66
N LEU A 15 1.37 1.41 -8.70
CA LEU A 15 1.50 0.84 -7.36
C LEU A 15 0.30 -0.05 -7.02
N LEU A 16 0.57 -1.32 -6.73
CA LEU A 16 -0.38 -2.21 -6.07
C LEU A 16 -0.03 -2.30 -4.58
N MET A 17 -1.01 -2.07 -3.72
CA MET A 17 -0.91 -2.28 -2.27
C MET A 17 -1.90 -3.37 -1.87
N ILE A 18 -1.45 -4.31 -1.04
CA ILE A 18 -2.29 -5.39 -0.50
C ILE A 18 -2.31 -5.24 1.02
N SER A 19 -3.50 -5.10 1.60
CA SER A 19 -3.75 -4.89 3.03
C SER A 19 -2.76 -3.92 3.69
N PRO A 20 -2.59 -2.68 3.15
CA PRO A 20 -1.52 -1.78 3.60
C PRO A 20 -1.64 -1.47 5.09
N GLY A 21 -0.54 -1.65 5.82
CA GLY A 21 -0.46 -1.39 7.26
C GLY A 21 -0.45 0.10 7.59
N VAL A 22 -1.59 0.77 7.45
CA VAL A 22 -1.74 2.22 7.69
C VAL A 22 -2.83 2.51 8.72
N GLY A 23 -2.73 3.66 9.39
CA GLY A 23 -3.74 4.12 10.36
C GLY A 23 -3.94 3.19 11.56
N ILE A 24 -2.93 2.40 11.88
CA ILE A 24 -2.97 1.41 12.95
C ILE A 24 -2.84 2.12 14.31
N GLN A 25 -3.67 1.72 15.28
CA GLN A 25 -3.51 2.10 16.67
C GLN A 25 -2.75 1.01 17.41
N LEU A 26 -1.76 1.42 18.20
CA LEU A 26 -0.78 0.50 18.75
C LEU A 26 -1.34 -0.53 19.71
N GLU A 27 -2.17 -0.05 20.64
CA GLU A 27 -2.76 -0.86 21.69
C GLU A 27 -3.66 -1.92 21.06
N ASP A 28 -4.54 -1.50 20.16
CA ASP A 28 -5.41 -2.40 19.39
C ASP A 28 -4.62 -3.42 18.57
N TYR A 29 -3.57 -2.98 17.89
CA TYR A 29 -2.75 -3.85 17.05
C TYR A 29 -2.07 -4.94 17.86
N MET A 30 -1.33 -4.54 18.89
CA MET A 30 -0.56 -5.46 19.72
C MET A 30 -1.46 -6.43 20.46
N GLU A 31 -2.62 -5.97 20.95
CA GLU A 31 -3.58 -6.86 21.61
C GLU A 31 -4.19 -7.90 20.65
N ARG A 32 -4.35 -7.55 19.36
CA ARG A 32 -4.88 -8.47 18.35
C ARG A 32 -3.86 -9.52 17.89
N ILE A 33 -2.59 -9.15 17.77
CA ILE A 33 -1.54 -10.07 17.31
C ILE A 33 -0.91 -10.87 18.46
N LEU A 34 -0.87 -10.29 19.67
CA LEU A 34 -0.26 -10.88 20.85
C LEU A 34 -1.01 -10.42 22.12
N PRO A 35 -2.13 -11.06 22.49
CA PRO A 35 -2.94 -10.65 23.63
C PRO A 35 -2.15 -10.53 24.95
N GLY A 36 -2.42 -9.47 25.72
CA GLY A 36 -1.72 -9.16 26.97
C GLY A 36 -0.30 -8.59 26.79
N SER A 37 0.15 -8.36 25.56
CA SER A 37 1.46 -7.77 25.27
C SER A 37 1.54 -6.28 25.61
N VAL A 38 0.43 -5.55 25.53
CA VAL A 38 0.41 -4.09 25.76
C VAL A 38 0.91 -3.73 27.16
N ALA A 39 0.47 -4.46 28.19
CA ALA A 39 0.93 -4.23 29.56
C ALA A 39 2.44 -4.49 29.72
N LYS A 40 2.97 -5.50 29.03
CA LYS A 40 4.40 -5.82 29.03
C LYS A 40 5.23 -4.75 28.31
N LEU A 41 4.77 -4.27 27.16
CA LEU A 41 5.40 -3.17 26.43
C LEU A 41 5.41 -1.87 27.24
N LYS A 42 4.29 -1.54 27.90
CA LYS A 42 4.19 -0.38 28.81
C LYS A 42 5.12 -0.49 30.03
N ALA A 43 5.44 -1.72 30.46
CA ALA A 43 6.43 -1.97 31.50
C ALA A 43 7.89 -1.96 30.98
N GLY A 44 8.12 -1.60 29.71
CA GLY A 44 9.46 -1.52 29.11
C GLY A 44 10.03 -2.85 28.63
N GLN A 45 9.21 -3.91 28.53
CA GLN A 45 9.68 -5.19 28.01
C GLN A 45 9.78 -5.14 26.48
N VAL A 46 10.81 -5.82 25.96
CA VAL A 46 10.98 -6.08 24.53
C VAL A 46 10.37 -7.45 24.21
N LEU A 47 9.52 -7.51 23.18
CA LEU A 47 8.79 -8.72 22.79
C LEU A 47 9.20 -9.20 21.41
N ASP A 48 9.09 -10.50 21.16
CA ASP A 48 9.22 -11.07 19.82
C ASP A 48 7.89 -10.92 19.06
N HIS A 49 7.94 -10.29 17.88
CA HIS A 49 6.78 -10.05 17.04
C HIS A 49 6.38 -11.34 16.29
N PRO A 50 5.09 -11.74 16.32
CA PRO A 50 4.65 -13.03 15.81
C PRO A 50 4.67 -13.18 14.29
N ALA A 51 4.74 -12.08 13.53
CA ALA A 51 4.74 -12.11 12.06
C ALA A 51 6.05 -12.59 11.41
N ALA A 52 7.02 -13.05 12.20
CA ALA A 52 8.34 -13.39 11.72
C ALA A 52 8.63 -14.88 11.94
N ASP A 53 8.11 -15.72 11.04
CA ASP A 53 8.22 -17.19 11.12
C ASP A 53 9.69 -17.69 11.12
N ARG A 54 10.62 -16.92 10.55
CA ARG A 54 12.03 -17.32 10.35
C ARG A 54 13.05 -16.32 10.88
N THR A 55 12.60 -15.15 11.34
CA THR A 55 13.46 -14.08 11.87
C THR A 55 12.89 -13.61 13.19
N ARG A 56 13.71 -13.30 14.18
CA ARG A 56 13.19 -12.68 15.41
C ARG A 56 13.12 -11.18 15.20
N ILE A 57 11.92 -10.67 14.96
CA ILE A 57 11.67 -9.23 14.98
C ILE A 57 11.36 -8.85 16.42
N ARG A 58 12.27 -8.12 17.06
CA ARG A 58 12.07 -7.63 18.43
C ARG A 58 11.41 -6.26 18.36
N VAL A 59 10.34 -6.09 19.12
CA VAL A 59 9.59 -4.83 19.21
C VAL A 59 9.53 -4.37 20.66
N ASP A 60 9.80 -3.09 20.87
CA ASP A 60 9.50 -2.37 22.09
C ASP A 60 8.47 -1.28 21.81
N LEU A 61 8.06 -0.56 22.86
CA LEU A 61 7.07 0.50 22.73
C LEU A 61 7.56 1.67 21.87
N GLU A 62 8.86 1.96 21.87
CA GLU A 62 9.44 3.09 21.12
C GLU A 62 9.39 2.83 19.61
N CYS A 63 9.89 1.69 19.16
CA CYS A 63 9.86 1.27 17.75
C CYS A 63 8.42 1.26 17.20
N LEU A 64 7.52 0.73 18.01
CA LEU A 64 6.10 0.70 17.74
C LEU A 64 5.50 2.12 17.62
N GLN A 65 5.87 3.02 18.53
CA GLN A 65 5.38 4.40 18.53
C GLN A 65 5.96 5.17 17.35
N GLU A 66 7.21 4.90 16.98
CA GLU A 66 7.86 5.46 15.80
C GLU A 66 7.12 5.07 14.52
N PHE A 67 6.70 3.80 14.40
CA PHE A 67 5.86 3.36 13.27
C PHE A 67 4.55 4.19 13.17
N VAL A 68 3.87 4.41 14.29
CA VAL A 68 2.66 5.26 14.32
C VAL A 68 2.98 6.72 14.01
N ASN A 69 4.11 7.24 14.51
CA ASN A 69 4.56 8.61 14.27
C ASN A 69 4.89 8.89 12.80
N ASN A 70 5.43 7.89 12.11
CA ASN A 70 5.82 7.98 10.71
C ASN A 70 4.78 7.41 9.74
N CYS A 71 3.61 6.99 10.23
CA CYS A 71 2.55 6.50 9.38
C CYS A 71 2.08 7.59 8.40
N VAL A 72 2.05 7.25 7.11
CA VAL A 72 1.71 8.20 6.03
C VAL A 72 0.31 8.79 6.15
N THR A 73 -0.62 8.12 6.85
CA THR A 73 -1.98 8.60 7.07
C THR A 73 -2.13 9.49 8.30
N ARG A 74 -1.09 9.64 9.14
CA ARG A 74 -1.15 10.42 10.38
C ARG A 74 -1.28 11.92 10.13
N ARG A 75 -0.53 12.46 9.17
CA ARG A 75 -0.39 13.92 8.98
C ARG A 75 -1.63 14.56 8.33
N GLN A 76 -2.63 13.78 7.89
CA GLN A 76 -3.80 14.22 7.11
C GLN A 76 -3.47 15.02 5.83
N GLU A 77 -2.19 15.12 5.49
CA GLU A 77 -1.69 15.72 4.28
C GLU A 77 -1.64 14.69 3.15
N ALA A 78 -1.59 15.19 1.93
CA ALA A 78 -1.49 14.34 0.76
C ALA A 78 -0.18 13.54 0.77
N VAL A 79 -0.28 12.22 0.63
CA VAL A 79 0.87 11.32 0.66
C VAL A 79 1.73 11.56 -0.59
N ASN A 80 3.05 11.63 -0.41
CA ASN A 80 4.00 11.84 -1.50
C ASN A 80 4.25 10.56 -2.32
N ILE A 81 3.17 9.97 -2.85
CA ILE A 81 3.21 8.90 -3.85
C ILE A 81 2.75 9.51 -5.17
N SER A 82 3.68 9.64 -6.12
CA SER A 82 3.45 10.26 -7.43
C SER A 82 3.06 9.26 -8.51
N CYS A 83 2.88 7.98 -8.16
CA CYS A 83 2.46 6.95 -9.10
C CYS A 83 1.13 7.35 -9.76
N PRO A 84 1.04 7.40 -11.09
CA PRO A 84 -0.18 7.80 -11.79
C PRO A 84 -1.36 6.84 -11.59
N VAL A 85 -1.08 5.55 -11.40
CA VAL A 85 -2.07 4.49 -11.21
C VAL A 85 -1.80 3.78 -9.89
N VAL A 86 -2.81 3.72 -9.03
CA VAL A 86 -2.73 3.01 -7.74
C VAL A 86 -3.91 2.06 -7.59
N ARG A 87 -3.66 0.86 -7.10
CA ARG A 87 -4.70 -0.08 -6.65
C ARG A 87 -4.40 -0.50 -5.23
N ILE A 88 -5.43 -0.49 -4.39
CA ILE A 88 -5.40 -1.05 -3.04
C ILE A 88 -6.31 -2.27 -3.06
N VAL A 89 -5.82 -3.38 -2.55
CA VAL A 89 -6.59 -4.60 -2.30
C VAL A 89 -6.69 -4.76 -0.79
N HIS A 90 -7.91 -4.93 -0.25
CA HIS A 90 -8.11 -5.02 1.19
C HIS A 90 -9.20 -6.03 1.55
N GLY A 91 -8.98 -6.82 2.60
CA GLY A 91 -9.98 -7.76 3.12
C GLY A 91 -11.07 -7.06 3.92
N LEU A 92 -12.34 -7.36 3.63
CA LEU A 92 -13.50 -6.83 4.34
C LEU A 92 -13.47 -7.17 5.84
N TYR A 93 -12.93 -8.34 6.19
CA TYR A 93 -12.84 -8.82 7.57
C TYR A 93 -11.41 -8.75 8.11
N ASP A 94 -10.59 -7.84 7.58
CA ASP A 94 -9.26 -7.60 8.10
C ASP A 94 -9.32 -7.15 9.56
N LYS A 95 -9.01 -8.10 10.45
CA LYS A 95 -8.97 -7.87 11.89
C LYS A 95 -7.68 -7.17 12.31
N LEU A 96 -6.64 -7.09 11.51
CA LEU A 96 -5.38 -6.43 11.89
C LEU A 96 -5.38 -4.96 11.48
N VAL A 97 -5.86 -4.69 10.28
CA VAL A 97 -5.93 -3.34 9.71
C VAL A 97 -7.33 -3.13 9.14
N PRO A 98 -8.22 -2.38 9.82
CA PRO A 98 -9.56 -2.13 9.29
C PRO A 98 -9.50 -1.46 7.90
N TYR A 99 -10.33 -1.92 6.95
CA TYR A 99 -10.33 -1.39 5.57
C TYR A 99 -10.63 0.12 5.51
N GLY A 100 -11.29 0.68 6.53
CA GLY A 100 -11.49 2.12 6.67
C GLY A 100 -10.18 2.92 6.63
N ASN A 101 -9.06 2.32 7.03
CA ASN A 101 -7.75 2.93 6.92
C ASN A 101 -7.25 3.01 5.47
N SER A 102 -7.56 2.01 4.65
CA SER A 102 -7.30 2.04 3.21
C SER A 102 -8.19 3.05 2.48
N LEU A 103 -9.43 3.25 2.91
CA LEU A 103 -10.26 4.34 2.39
C LEU A 103 -9.66 5.72 2.69
N LYS A 104 -9.15 5.92 3.91
CA LYS A 104 -8.44 7.16 4.28
C LYS A 104 -7.18 7.35 3.43
N LEU A 105 -6.35 6.30 3.29
CA LEU A 105 -5.16 6.33 2.44
C LEU A 105 -5.52 6.69 1.00
N LEU A 106 -6.55 6.06 0.43
CA LEU A 106 -7.01 6.33 -0.93
C LEU A 106 -7.35 7.81 -1.13
N HIS A 107 -7.99 8.45 -0.14
CA HIS A 107 -8.28 9.88 -0.20
C HIS A 107 -7.02 10.75 -0.23
N LEU A 108 -6.00 10.40 0.57
CA LEU A 108 -4.76 11.17 0.67
C LEU A 108 -3.81 11.00 -0.53
N LEU A 109 -3.98 9.97 -1.35
CA LEU A 109 -3.16 9.77 -2.56
C LEU A 109 -3.46 10.82 -3.63
N LYS A 110 -2.43 11.45 -4.20
CA LYS A 110 -2.57 12.41 -5.31
C LYS A 110 -2.81 11.77 -6.67
N SER A 111 -2.71 10.45 -6.76
CA SER A 111 -2.86 9.69 -8.00
C SER A 111 -4.22 9.94 -8.66
N ALA A 112 -4.20 10.35 -9.93
CA ALA A 112 -5.41 10.63 -10.71
C ALA A 112 -6.25 9.36 -10.97
N ASN A 113 -5.59 8.20 -11.09
CA ASN A 113 -6.26 6.92 -11.29
C ASN A 113 -5.97 6.01 -10.09
N LYS A 114 -6.89 5.98 -9.14
CA LYS A 114 -6.75 5.18 -7.91
C LYS A 114 -8.03 4.38 -7.63
N GLY A 115 -7.88 3.17 -7.11
CA GLY A 115 -9.00 2.29 -6.80
C GLY A 115 -8.75 1.44 -5.57
N LEU A 116 -9.83 1.05 -4.91
CA LEU A 116 -9.86 0.13 -3.78
C LEU A 116 -10.72 -1.08 -4.14
N PHE A 117 -10.14 -2.27 -4.07
CA PHE A 117 -10.83 -3.55 -4.21
C PHE A 117 -11.03 -4.15 -2.82
N LEU A 118 -12.28 -4.30 -2.43
CA LEU A 118 -12.65 -4.97 -1.20
C LEU A 118 -12.95 -6.44 -1.50
N ILE A 119 -12.29 -7.34 -0.77
CA ILE A 119 -12.41 -8.79 -0.96
C ILE A 119 -13.04 -9.40 0.29
N ASN A 120 -13.85 -10.44 0.12
CA ASN A 120 -14.46 -11.20 1.20
C ASN A 120 -13.43 -12.09 1.95
N ASP A 121 -12.40 -11.48 2.53
CA ASP A 121 -11.26 -12.13 3.20
C ASP A 121 -10.76 -11.30 4.41
N GLY A 122 -9.74 -11.79 5.12
CA GLY A 122 -9.05 -11.12 6.23
C GLY A 122 -7.81 -10.33 5.80
N HIS A 123 -6.86 -10.14 6.71
CA HIS A 123 -5.61 -9.42 6.42
C HIS A 123 -4.75 -10.14 5.36
N PHE A 124 -4.60 -11.46 5.54
CA PHE A 124 -3.87 -12.34 4.65
C PHE A 124 -4.78 -12.78 3.51
N ILE A 125 -4.76 -12.03 2.41
CA ILE A 125 -5.58 -12.29 1.23
C ILE A 125 -5.13 -13.59 0.56
N LYS A 126 -6.04 -14.57 0.49
CA LYS A 126 -5.86 -15.86 -0.17
C LYS A 126 -6.48 -15.91 -1.56
N ASP A 127 -7.41 -15.00 -1.86
CA ASP A 127 -8.06 -14.90 -3.15
C ASP A 127 -7.08 -14.37 -4.21
N GLN A 128 -6.37 -15.30 -4.86
CA GLN A 128 -5.43 -15.01 -5.93
C GLN A 128 -6.11 -14.43 -7.17
N HIS A 129 -7.38 -14.77 -7.42
CA HIS A 129 -8.13 -14.24 -8.56
C HIS A 129 -8.41 -12.75 -8.37
N ALA A 130 -8.79 -12.33 -7.17
CA ALA A 130 -9.00 -10.93 -6.87
C ALA A 130 -7.71 -10.11 -6.92
N ILE A 131 -6.58 -10.67 -6.47
CA ILE A 131 -5.26 -10.05 -6.65
C ILE A 131 -4.91 -9.91 -8.14
N GLY A 132 -5.13 -10.97 -8.93
CA GLY A 132 -4.91 -10.96 -10.38
C GLY A 132 -5.74 -9.88 -11.08
N TYR A 133 -7.03 -9.79 -10.76
CA TYR A 133 -7.90 -8.75 -11.30
C TYR A 133 -7.42 -7.33 -10.97
N ALA A 134 -6.93 -7.10 -9.75
CA ALA A 134 -6.37 -5.80 -9.35
C ALA A 134 -5.08 -5.47 -10.12
N LEU A 135 -4.23 -6.47 -10.37
CA LEU A 135 -3.04 -6.34 -11.21
C LEU A 135 -3.41 -6.03 -12.66
N ASP A 136 -4.35 -6.75 -13.25
CA ASP A 136 -4.81 -6.51 -14.62
C ASP A 136 -5.41 -5.11 -14.77
N SER A 137 -6.23 -4.68 -13.81
CA SER A 137 -6.78 -3.32 -13.77
C SER A 137 -5.68 -2.24 -13.72
N LEU A 138 -4.63 -2.47 -12.93
CA LEU A 138 -3.48 -1.59 -12.84
C LEU A 138 -2.71 -1.56 -14.17
N TRP A 139 -2.40 -2.73 -14.72
CA TRP A 139 -1.64 -2.88 -15.95
C TRP A 139 -2.34 -2.23 -17.15
N ASN A 140 -3.62 -2.52 -17.34
CA ASN A 140 -4.43 -1.93 -18.41
C ASN A 140 -4.48 -0.40 -18.30
N SER A 141 -4.58 0.14 -17.09
CA SER A 141 -4.56 1.60 -16.86
C SER A 141 -3.21 2.23 -17.21
N LEU A 142 -2.10 1.53 -16.96
CA LEU A 142 -0.76 1.99 -17.34
C LEU A 142 -0.58 1.99 -18.85
N LEU A 143 -1.00 0.93 -19.53
CA LEU A 143 -0.93 0.83 -21.00
C LEU A 143 -1.69 1.97 -21.69
N ILE A 144 -2.93 2.25 -21.26
CA ILE A 144 -3.73 3.37 -21.78
C ILE A 144 -3.01 4.70 -21.58
N LYS A 145 -2.41 4.91 -20.40
CA LYS A 145 -1.68 6.13 -20.09
C LYS A 145 -0.43 6.28 -20.96
N GLU A 146 0.32 5.20 -21.17
CA GLU A 146 1.49 5.20 -22.03
C GLU A 146 1.13 5.53 -23.48
N GLN A 147 0.09 4.89 -24.03
CA GLN A 147 -0.41 5.18 -25.38
C GLN A 147 -0.82 6.65 -25.53
N THR A 148 -1.52 7.20 -24.53
CA THR A 148 -1.93 8.61 -24.51
C THR A 148 -0.73 9.54 -24.55
N ILE A 149 0.33 9.25 -23.76
CA ILE A 149 1.57 10.05 -23.75
C ILE A 149 2.26 9.99 -25.11
N GLN A 150 2.30 8.82 -25.76
CA GLN A 150 2.92 8.69 -27.08
C GLN A 150 2.16 9.45 -28.16
N GLN A 151 0.83 9.35 -28.16
CA GLN A 151 -0.03 10.08 -29.09
C GLN A 151 0.17 11.61 -28.95
N GLN A 152 0.17 12.13 -27.73
CA GLN A 152 0.41 13.56 -27.47
C GLN A 152 1.79 14.03 -27.93
N LYS A 153 2.83 13.18 -27.83
CA LYS A 153 4.16 13.50 -28.34
C LYS A 153 4.18 13.58 -29.86
N GLN A 154 3.53 12.62 -30.54
CA GLN A 154 3.43 12.62 -32.00
C GLN A 154 2.67 13.85 -32.53
N GLU A 155 1.54 14.20 -31.92
CA GLU A 155 0.76 15.38 -32.30
C GLU A 155 1.55 16.68 -32.12
N ARG A 156 2.37 16.81 -31.07
CA ARG A 156 3.23 17.98 -30.88
C ARG A 156 4.31 18.10 -31.95
N LEU A 157 4.90 16.98 -32.36
CA LEU A 157 5.93 16.96 -33.41
C LEU A 157 5.38 17.28 -34.80
N MET A 158 4.11 16.96 -35.08
CA MET A 158 3.48 17.30 -36.37
C MET A 158 3.00 18.76 -36.46
N ASN A 159 2.81 19.42 -35.31
CA ASN A 159 2.32 20.81 -35.22
C ASN A 159 3.42 21.84 -34.92
N SER A 160 4.68 21.41 -34.87
CA SER A 160 5.89 22.23 -34.67
C SER A 160 6.70 22.32 -35.95
#